data_AF-A0A0A7LJ45-F1
#
_entry.id   AF-A0A0A7LJ45-F1
#
_cell.length_a   1.000
_cell.length_b   1.000
_cell.length_c   1.000
_cell.angle_alpha   90.00
_cell.angle_beta   90.00
_cell.angle_gamma   90.00
#
_symmetry.space_group_name_H-M   'P 1'
#
loop_
_entity.id
_entity.type
_entity.pdbx_description
1 polymer ?
#
loop_
_entity_poly.entity_id
_entity_poly.type
_entity_poly.pdbx_seq_one_letter_code
_entity_poly.pdbx_strand_id
1 'polypeptide(L)'
;MIDTYLKSNKSKNKYRSLNNKIKEGQHYIFVYSTGDNIVHLDFENNNLLDNISSKVPVKFLCGKAMVIIDDDNNKNTDRKKALKEKLKFNLLVLNVTEVENLLSPDVIIKTIKDYPSIKKHQMISIPEFKQEDYKYIKLGTYIDDNLLPKLKKINKKETIKTKSFKKDKTSTNSTINNKVEFCEYATMHINESNLSTESIRVIESILDFIIKNNPNI
;
A
#
# COMPACT_ATOMS: atom_id res chain seq x y z
N MET A 1 -2.74 -10.23 -1.37
CA MET A 1 -3.89 -9.42 -0.92
C MET A 1 -5.17 -9.73 -1.68
N ILE A 2 -5.21 -9.74 -3.03
CA ILE A 2 -6.42 -10.12 -3.80
C ILE A 2 -6.88 -11.54 -3.44
N ASP A 3 -6.00 -12.54 -3.54
CA ASP A 3 -6.33 -13.93 -3.20
C ASP A 3 -6.81 -14.07 -1.76
N THR A 4 -6.15 -13.35 -0.85
CA THR A 4 -6.54 -13.24 0.56
C THR A 4 -7.96 -12.69 0.70
N TYR A 5 -8.32 -11.64 -0.04
CA TYR A 5 -9.67 -11.10 0.02
C TYR A 5 -10.69 -12.08 -0.57
N LEU A 6 -10.41 -12.70 -1.71
CA LEU A 6 -11.33 -13.63 -2.38
C LEU A 6 -11.67 -14.86 -1.54
N LYS A 7 -10.75 -15.32 -0.68
CA LYS A 7 -10.97 -16.41 0.27
C LYS A 7 -11.65 -15.95 1.56
N SER A 8 -11.58 -14.66 1.89
CA SER A 8 -12.14 -14.13 3.13
C SER A 8 -13.67 -14.10 3.13
N ASN A 9 -14.25 -14.25 4.32
CA ASN A 9 -15.70 -14.06 4.55
C ASN A 9 -16.17 -12.63 4.24
N LYS A 10 -15.24 -11.66 4.18
CA LYS A 10 -15.50 -10.25 3.83
C LYS A 10 -15.73 -10.06 2.32
N SER A 11 -15.38 -11.06 1.49
CA SER A 11 -15.61 -10.99 0.04
C SER A 11 -17.10 -10.91 -0.29
N LYS A 12 -17.47 -9.90 -1.07
CA LYS A 12 -18.83 -9.75 -1.61
C LYS A 12 -19.13 -10.89 -2.58
N ASN A 13 -20.39 -11.32 -2.63
CA ASN A 13 -20.84 -12.43 -3.49
C ASN A 13 -20.43 -12.25 -4.96
N LYS A 14 -20.47 -11.03 -5.50
CA LYS A 14 -20.07 -10.74 -6.88
C LYS A 14 -18.60 -11.08 -7.20
N TYR A 15 -17.73 -11.15 -6.19
CA TYR A 15 -16.31 -11.46 -6.37
C TYR A 15 -15.97 -12.91 -6.05
N ARG A 16 -16.77 -13.61 -5.24
CA ARG A 16 -16.46 -14.99 -4.83
C ARG A 16 -16.34 -15.94 -6.01
N SER A 17 -17.14 -15.74 -7.06
CA SER A 17 -17.08 -16.51 -8.31
C SER A 17 -15.79 -16.31 -9.10
N LEU A 18 -14.98 -15.29 -8.78
CA LEU A 18 -13.71 -15.00 -9.43
C LEU A 18 -12.54 -15.80 -8.84
N ASN A 19 -12.74 -16.42 -7.66
CA ASN A 19 -11.71 -17.24 -7.04
C ASN A 19 -11.28 -18.35 -8.01
N ASN A 20 -9.97 -18.45 -8.27
CA ASN A 20 -9.35 -19.32 -9.28
C ASN A 20 -9.69 -19.03 -10.76
N LYS A 21 -10.53 -18.04 -11.06
CA LYS A 21 -10.81 -17.62 -12.45
C LYS A 21 -9.91 -16.50 -12.93
N ILE A 22 -9.70 -15.48 -12.08
CA ILE A 22 -8.74 -14.43 -12.37
C ILE A 22 -7.32 -14.96 -12.14
N LYS A 23 -6.40 -14.57 -13.02
CA LYS A 23 -5.00 -15.04 -13.01
C LYS A 23 -4.10 -13.87 -13.37
N GLU A 24 -3.15 -13.55 -12.50
CA GLU A 24 -2.08 -12.62 -12.81
C GLU A 24 -1.23 -13.16 -13.97
N GLY A 25 -0.75 -12.29 -14.85
CA GLY A 25 -0.07 -12.63 -16.10
C GLY A 25 -1.00 -12.95 -17.28
N GLN A 26 -2.27 -13.26 -17.03
CA GLN A 26 -3.27 -13.49 -18.09
C GLN A 26 -4.34 -12.39 -18.13
N HIS A 27 -4.97 -12.11 -16.99
CA HIS A 27 -6.09 -11.17 -16.90
C HIS A 27 -5.67 -9.79 -16.41
N TYR A 28 -4.57 -9.73 -15.65
CA TYR A 28 -3.98 -8.50 -15.12
C TYR A 28 -2.50 -8.72 -14.79
N ILE A 29 -1.75 -7.63 -14.61
CA ILE A 29 -0.39 -7.63 -14.08
C ILE A 29 -0.21 -6.40 -13.21
N PHE A 30 0.51 -6.53 -12.11
CA PHE A 30 0.95 -5.36 -11.34
C PHE A 30 2.30 -4.85 -11.86
N VAL A 31 2.35 -3.57 -12.20
CA VAL A 31 3.59 -2.87 -12.50
C VAL A 31 3.84 -1.87 -11.39
N TYR A 32 4.89 -2.11 -10.59
CA TYR A 32 5.30 -1.19 -9.55
C TYR A 32 6.20 -0.09 -10.13
N SER A 33 5.89 1.16 -9.81
CA SER A 33 6.68 2.33 -10.20
C SER A 33 7.06 3.10 -8.95
N THR A 34 8.35 3.18 -8.65
CA THR A 34 8.87 3.88 -7.48
C THR A 34 9.01 5.38 -7.72
N GLY A 35 8.74 6.19 -6.71
CA GLY A 35 9.04 7.62 -6.72
C GLY A 35 8.25 8.38 -7.78
N ASP A 36 8.89 9.35 -8.42
CA ASP A 36 8.24 10.19 -9.44
C ASP A 36 8.22 9.54 -10.83
N ASN A 37 8.59 8.26 -10.96
CA ASN A 37 8.77 7.59 -12.26
C ASN A 37 7.50 7.50 -13.11
N ILE A 38 6.32 7.66 -12.52
CA ILE A 38 5.06 7.75 -13.27
C ILE A 38 5.06 8.89 -14.30
N VAL A 39 5.89 9.93 -14.12
CA VAL A 39 6.01 11.05 -15.08
C VAL A 39 6.66 10.64 -16.40
N HIS A 40 7.39 9.52 -16.41
CA HIS A 40 7.99 8.94 -17.61
C HIS A 40 7.02 8.03 -18.37
N LEU A 41 5.80 7.83 -17.86
CA LEU A 41 4.75 7.11 -18.56
C LEU A 41 3.85 8.09 -19.30
N ASP A 42 3.52 7.74 -20.53
CA ASP A 42 2.56 8.47 -21.34
C ASP A 42 1.24 7.69 -21.43
N PHE A 43 0.22 8.26 -20.81
CA PHE A 43 -1.14 7.72 -20.80
C PHE A 43 -2.00 8.28 -21.94
N GLU A 44 -1.45 9.19 -22.76
CA GLU A 44 -2.11 9.70 -23.95
C GLU A 44 -1.84 8.77 -25.14
N ASN A 45 -2.90 8.27 -25.78
CA ASN A 45 -2.77 7.37 -26.91
C ASN A 45 -2.29 8.06 -28.21
N ASN A 46 -1.98 9.35 -28.13
CA ASN A 46 -1.87 10.26 -29.27
C ASN A 46 -0.50 10.29 -29.95
N ASN A 47 0.52 9.66 -29.36
CA ASN A 47 1.83 9.61 -29.99
C ASN A 47 1.84 8.55 -31.10
N LEU A 48 1.77 9.04 -32.35
CA LEU A 48 2.43 8.44 -33.50
C LEU A 48 3.93 8.42 -33.22
N LEU A 49 4.63 7.37 -33.65
CA LEU A 49 6.05 7.08 -33.38
C LEU A 49 7.02 8.20 -33.83
N ASP A 50 6.52 9.21 -34.54
CA ASP A 50 7.31 10.23 -35.22
C ASP A 50 7.83 11.35 -34.30
N ASN A 51 7.34 11.43 -33.06
CA ASN A 51 7.95 12.24 -32.01
C ASN A 51 8.55 11.29 -30.97
N ILE A 52 9.88 11.24 -30.88
CA ILE A 52 10.60 10.55 -29.80
C ILE A 52 10.30 11.30 -28.50
N SER A 53 9.14 11.01 -27.92
CA SER A 53 8.80 11.40 -26.56
C SER A 53 9.78 10.69 -25.64
N SER A 54 10.35 11.43 -24.67
CA SER A 54 11.16 10.84 -23.59
C SER A 54 10.34 9.95 -22.64
N LYS A 55 9.05 9.75 -22.93
CA LYS A 55 8.09 8.97 -22.14
C LYS A 55 7.69 7.70 -22.86
N VAL A 56 7.49 6.63 -22.09
CA VAL A 56 7.05 5.32 -22.57
C VAL A 56 5.52 5.33 -22.72
N PRO A 57 4.97 5.13 -23.93
CA PRO A 57 3.53 5.04 -24.12
C PRO A 57 2.97 3.78 -23.47
N VAL A 58 2.04 3.96 -22.53
CA VAL A 58 1.47 2.87 -21.72
C VAL A 58 0.69 1.86 -22.56
N LYS A 59 0.16 2.28 -23.72
CA LYS A 59 -0.50 1.39 -24.69
C LYS A 59 0.37 0.24 -25.18
N PHE A 60 1.70 0.38 -25.11
CA PHE A 60 2.65 -0.67 -25.47
C PHE A 60 3.02 -1.58 -24.29
N LEU A 61 2.69 -1.18 -23.06
CA LEU A 61 2.90 -2.00 -21.86
C LEU A 61 1.67 -2.86 -21.54
N CYS A 62 0.47 -2.29 -21.67
CA CYS A 62 -0.78 -3.00 -21.43
C CYS A 62 -1.93 -2.42 -22.24
N GLY A 63 -2.95 -3.24 -22.52
CA GLY A 63 -4.13 -2.79 -23.27
C GLY A 63 -4.97 -1.76 -22.51
N LYS A 64 -5.07 -1.91 -21.18
CA LYS A 64 -5.80 -1.01 -20.28
C LYS A 64 -5.03 -0.85 -18.98
N ALA A 65 -4.78 0.40 -18.58
CA ALA A 65 -4.09 0.73 -17.35
C ALA A 65 -5.06 1.26 -16.29
N MET A 66 -4.87 0.79 -15.06
CA MET A 66 -5.34 1.42 -13.83
C MET A 66 -4.11 1.92 -13.08
N VAL A 67 -4.17 3.12 -12.55
CA VAL A 67 -3.09 3.74 -11.78
C VAL A 67 -3.57 3.93 -10.35
N ILE A 68 -2.78 3.43 -9.40
CA ILE A 68 -3.02 3.59 -7.97
C ILE A 68 -1.90 4.46 -7.42
N ILE A 69 -2.25 5.56 -6.74
CA ILE A 69 -1.28 6.47 -6.14
C ILE A 69 -1.60 6.77 -4.68
N ASP A 70 -0.55 7.00 -3.90
CA ASP A 70 -0.63 7.50 -2.53
C ASP A 70 -1.25 8.91 -2.50
N ASP A 71 -1.89 9.26 -1.38
CA ASP A 71 -2.35 10.64 -1.21
C ASP A 71 -1.19 11.60 -0.89
N ASP A 72 -0.16 11.14 -0.17
CA ASP A 72 0.96 12.00 0.21
C ASP A 72 0.52 13.33 0.87
N ASN A 73 -0.64 13.36 1.53
CA ASN A 73 -1.26 14.55 2.13
C ASN A 73 -1.40 15.71 1.12
N ASN A 74 -2.03 15.45 -0.02
CA ASN A 74 -2.22 16.43 -1.10
C ASN A 74 -0.92 17.03 -1.68
N LYS A 75 0.24 16.36 -1.58
CA LYS A 75 1.40 16.78 -2.39
C LYS A 75 1.11 16.62 -3.88
N ASN A 76 1.71 17.49 -4.69
CA ASN A 76 1.65 17.46 -6.15
C ASN A 76 0.20 17.48 -6.71
N THR A 77 -0.65 18.34 -6.16
CA THR A 77 -2.07 18.49 -6.55
C THR A 77 -2.29 18.65 -8.04
N ASP A 78 -1.48 19.48 -8.71
CA ASP A 78 -1.62 19.73 -10.15
C ASP A 78 -1.29 18.49 -10.98
N ARG A 79 -0.27 17.71 -10.56
CA ARG A 79 0.04 16.42 -11.18
C ARG A 79 -1.11 15.44 -11.02
N LYS A 80 -1.72 15.38 -9.83
CA LYS A 80 -2.89 14.52 -9.59
C LYS A 80 -4.09 14.94 -10.43
N LYS A 81 -4.33 16.24 -10.58
CA LYS A 81 -5.39 16.77 -11.46
C LYS A 81 -5.14 16.37 -12.92
N ALA A 82 -3.93 16.57 -13.43
CA ALA A 82 -3.56 16.18 -14.79
C ALA A 82 -3.73 14.67 -15.03
N LEU A 83 -3.30 13.83 -14.07
CA LEU A 83 -3.53 12.38 -14.15
C LEU A 83 -5.02 12.04 -14.10
N LYS A 84 -5.80 12.71 -13.26
CA LYS A 84 -7.24 12.49 -13.12
C LYS A 84 -8.00 12.84 -14.40
N GLU A 85 -7.61 13.92 -15.08
CA GLU A 85 -8.17 14.29 -16.38
C GLU A 85 -7.89 13.23 -17.46
N LYS A 86 -6.65 12.72 -17.49
CA LYS A 86 -6.22 11.71 -18.47
C LYS A 86 -6.82 10.33 -18.24
N LEU A 87 -6.77 9.85 -16.99
CA LEU A 87 -7.14 8.48 -16.62
C LEU A 87 -8.59 8.34 -16.15
N LYS A 88 -9.24 9.44 -15.75
CA LYS A 88 -10.63 9.47 -15.27
C LYS A 88 -10.84 8.41 -14.17
N PHE A 89 -11.76 7.46 -14.39
CA PHE A 89 -12.09 6.38 -13.45
C PHE A 89 -10.97 5.34 -13.29
N ASN A 90 -9.94 5.36 -14.14
CA ASN A 90 -8.81 4.44 -14.03
C ASN A 90 -7.70 4.99 -13.10
N LEU A 91 -7.88 6.16 -12.50
CA LEU A 91 -7.01 6.66 -11.43
C LEU A 91 -7.67 6.43 -10.07
N LEU A 92 -7.00 5.66 -9.21
CA LEU A 92 -7.36 5.48 -7.81
C LEU A 92 -6.34 6.22 -6.95
N VAL A 93 -6.77 7.32 -6.33
CA VAL A 93 -6.02 7.96 -5.25
C VAL A 93 -6.41 7.28 -3.95
N LEU A 94 -5.42 6.76 -3.21
CA LEU A 94 -5.66 6.10 -1.95
C LEU A 94 -6.27 7.09 -0.94
N ASN A 95 -7.22 6.61 -0.12
CA ASN A 95 -7.79 7.40 0.98
C ASN A 95 -6.93 7.29 2.26
N VAL A 96 -5.62 7.14 2.10
CA VAL A 96 -4.60 7.04 3.15
C VAL A 96 -3.35 7.79 2.67
N THR A 97 -2.49 8.23 3.60
CA THR A 97 -1.29 9.01 3.23
C THR A 97 -0.31 8.21 2.38
N GLU A 98 0.10 7.02 2.82
CA GLU A 98 1.04 6.12 2.13
C GLU A 98 0.39 4.74 1.97
N VAL A 99 0.82 3.94 0.98
CA VAL A 99 0.26 2.59 0.77
C VAL A 99 0.36 1.69 2.02
N GLU A 100 1.41 1.83 2.82
CA GLU A 100 1.57 1.09 4.08
C GLU A 100 0.51 1.43 5.14
N ASN A 101 -0.14 2.59 5.07
CA ASN A 101 -1.27 2.93 5.95
C ASN A 101 -2.53 2.10 5.64
N LEU A 102 -2.54 1.32 4.55
CA LEU A 102 -3.57 0.30 4.29
C LEU A 102 -3.47 -0.89 5.25
N LEU A 103 -2.31 -1.16 5.85
CA LEU A 103 -2.14 -2.25 6.81
C LEU A 103 -3.07 -2.06 8.01
N SER A 104 -3.61 -3.14 8.56
CA SER A 104 -4.42 -3.08 9.78
C SER A 104 -3.55 -2.97 11.04
N PRO A 105 -4.11 -2.52 12.18
CA PRO A 105 -3.39 -2.48 13.45
C PRO A 105 -2.79 -3.83 13.84
N ASP A 106 -3.53 -4.93 13.64
CA ASP A 106 -3.05 -6.30 13.93
C ASP A 106 -1.80 -6.66 13.13
N VAL A 107 -1.78 -6.34 11.83
CA VAL A 107 -0.61 -6.58 10.98
C VAL A 107 0.58 -5.76 11.49
N ILE A 108 0.40 -4.46 11.75
CA ILE A 108 1.47 -3.59 12.25
C ILE A 108 2.02 -4.10 13.59
N ILE A 109 1.15 -4.53 14.51
CA ILE A 109 1.53 -5.09 15.81
C ILE A 109 2.39 -6.34 15.62
N LYS A 110 1.95 -7.28 14.77
CA LYS A 110 2.69 -8.52 14.50
C LYS A 110 4.03 -8.25 13.81
N THR A 111 4.06 -7.34 12.84
CA THR A 111 5.28 -6.87 12.18
C THR A 111 6.29 -6.33 13.19
N ILE A 112 5.88 -5.44 14.09
CA ILE A 112 6.75 -4.87 15.11
C ILE A 112 7.30 -5.95 16.06
N LYS A 113 6.47 -6.94 16.43
CA LYS A 113 6.89 -8.05 17.29
C LYS A 113 7.96 -8.94 16.66
N ASP A 114 7.99 -9.04 15.32
CA ASP A 114 8.98 -9.87 14.63
C ASP A 114 10.34 -9.22 14.45
N TYR A 115 10.46 -7.90 14.65
CA TYR A 115 11.78 -7.27 14.64
C TYR A 115 12.69 -7.89 15.71
N PRO A 116 13.94 -8.27 15.38
CA PRO A 116 14.85 -8.93 16.33
C PRO A 116 15.06 -8.14 17.63
N SER A 117 14.98 -6.81 17.57
CA SER A 117 15.10 -5.93 18.74
C SER A 117 13.93 -6.05 19.73
N ILE A 118 12.77 -6.50 19.27
CA ILE A 118 11.52 -6.69 20.03
C ILE A 118 11.32 -8.18 20.34
N LYS A 119 11.48 -9.07 19.35
CA LYS A 119 11.22 -10.51 19.42
C LYS A 119 11.90 -11.23 20.58
N LYS A 120 13.09 -10.77 20.97
CA LYS A 120 13.85 -11.32 22.11
C LYS A 120 13.18 -11.11 23.48
N HIS A 121 12.17 -10.23 23.56
CA HIS A 121 11.44 -9.93 24.78
C HIS A 121 10.06 -10.59 24.72
N GLN A 122 9.91 -11.74 25.37
CA GLN A 122 8.73 -12.60 25.25
C GLN A 122 7.42 -11.97 25.77
N MET A 123 7.50 -10.96 26.65
CA MET A 123 6.33 -10.34 27.29
C MET A 123 6.13 -8.86 26.92
N ILE A 124 6.48 -8.44 25.70
CA ILE A 124 6.21 -7.06 25.26
C ILE A 124 4.71 -6.85 25.03
N SER A 125 4.14 -5.91 25.78
CA SER A 125 2.81 -5.36 25.51
C SER A 125 2.91 -4.22 24.50
N ILE A 126 2.20 -4.31 23.39
CA ILE A 126 2.07 -3.21 22.42
C ILE A 126 0.81 -2.41 22.74
N PRO A 127 0.87 -1.06 22.80
CA PRO A 127 -0.32 -0.22 22.98
C PRO A 127 -1.40 -0.53 21.94
N GLU A 128 -2.66 -0.46 22.33
CA GLU A 128 -3.78 -0.51 21.37
C GLU A 128 -3.86 0.77 20.55
N PHE A 129 -4.23 0.63 19.27
CA PHE A 129 -4.50 1.72 18.35
C PHE A 129 -5.42 1.26 17.22
N LYS A 130 -6.02 2.23 16.52
CA LYS A 130 -6.95 2.01 15.40
C LYS A 130 -6.36 2.57 14.11
N GLN A 131 -6.93 2.17 12.96
CA GLN A 131 -6.45 2.65 11.66
C GLN A 131 -6.55 4.17 11.54
N GLU A 132 -7.59 4.75 12.13
CA GLU A 132 -7.84 6.19 12.14
C GLU A 132 -6.70 6.99 12.79
N ASP A 133 -5.95 6.39 13.72
CA ASP A 133 -4.84 7.05 14.42
C ASP A 133 -3.64 7.32 13.50
N TYR A 134 -3.49 6.53 12.43
CA TYR A 134 -2.38 6.64 11.48
C TYR A 134 -2.80 6.82 10.02
N LYS A 135 -4.09 6.82 9.71
CA LYS A 135 -4.61 6.85 8.34
C LYS A 135 -4.10 8.02 7.49
N TYR A 136 -3.98 9.20 8.08
CA TYR A 136 -3.65 10.46 7.40
C TYR A 136 -2.29 11.06 7.83
N ILE A 137 -1.42 10.24 8.39
CA ILE A 137 -0.05 10.60 8.72
C ILE A 137 0.88 9.50 8.21
N LYS A 138 2.12 9.86 7.91
CA LYS A 138 3.13 8.89 7.48
C LYS A 138 3.28 7.80 8.54
N LEU A 139 3.26 6.55 8.13
CA LEU A 139 3.24 5.43 9.08
C LEU A 139 4.53 5.40 9.93
N GLY A 140 5.67 5.73 9.32
CA GLY A 140 6.94 5.89 10.04
C GLY A 140 6.86 6.94 11.15
N THR A 141 6.31 8.13 10.84
CA THR A 141 6.07 9.18 11.83
C THR A 141 5.17 8.71 12.96
N TYR A 142 4.06 8.02 12.64
CA TYR A 142 3.16 7.49 13.67
C TYR A 142 3.89 6.52 14.61
N ILE A 143 4.65 5.58 14.05
CA ILE A 143 5.40 4.60 14.84
C ILE A 143 6.38 5.32 15.77
N ASP A 144 7.17 6.25 15.24
CA ASP A 144 8.23 6.93 15.99
C ASP A 144 7.71 7.86 17.09
N ASP A 145 6.72 8.69 16.75
CA ASP A 145 6.29 9.78 17.61
C ASP A 145 5.17 9.37 18.56
N ASN A 146 4.40 8.31 18.23
CA ASN A 146 3.25 7.88 19.01
C ASN A 146 3.39 6.49 19.59
N LEU A 147 3.80 5.49 18.78
CA LEU A 147 3.78 4.10 19.21
C LEU A 147 4.99 3.74 20.08
N LEU A 148 6.21 4.06 19.64
CA LEU A 148 7.44 3.73 20.37
C LEU A 148 7.54 4.41 21.76
N PRO A 149 7.14 5.69 21.96
CA PRO A 149 7.15 6.30 23.28
C PRO A 149 6.19 5.60 24.24
N LYS A 150 4.98 5.24 23.77
CA LYS A 150 4.01 4.48 24.56
C LYS A 150 4.53 3.07 24.87
N LEU A 151 5.15 2.40 23.90
CA LEU A 151 5.77 1.09 24.08
C LEU A 151 6.81 1.09 25.22
N LYS A 152 7.70 2.09 25.25
CA LYS A 152 8.70 2.25 26.32
C LYS A 152 8.06 2.53 27.68
N LYS A 153 7.00 3.34 27.71
CA LYS A 153 6.29 3.70 28.94
C LYS A 153 5.59 2.50 29.58
N ILE A 154 5.05 1.58 28.77
CA ILE A 154 4.35 0.38 29.25
C ILE A 154 5.36 -0.70 29.65
N ASN A 155 6.45 -0.87 28.90
CA ASN A 155 7.43 -1.93 29.12
C ASN A 155 8.69 -1.43 29.84
N LYS A 156 8.55 -0.60 30.91
CA LYS A 156 9.69 0.05 31.60
C LYS A 156 10.77 -0.90 32.10
N LYS A 157 10.42 -2.16 32.38
CA LYS A 157 11.34 -3.20 32.86
C LYS A 157 12.20 -3.80 31.74
N GLU A 158 11.80 -3.63 30.48
CA GLU A 158 12.48 -4.17 29.32
C GLU A 158 13.41 -3.11 28.70
N THR A 159 14.67 -3.49 28.42
CA THR A 159 15.61 -2.60 27.71
C THR A 159 15.32 -2.64 26.20
N ILE A 160 14.18 -2.08 25.80
CA ILE A 160 13.73 -2.09 24.40
C ILE A 160 14.60 -1.15 23.56
N LYS A 161 15.47 -1.73 22.73
CA LYS A 161 16.29 -0.99 21.77
C LYS A 161 15.46 -0.65 20.53
N THR A 162 14.81 0.51 20.52
CA THR A 162 14.00 0.98 19.37
C THR A 162 14.82 1.59 18.22
N LYS A 163 16.15 1.40 18.19
CA LYS A 163 17.03 1.98 17.16
C LYS A 163 16.70 1.48 15.75
N SER A 164 16.16 0.26 15.62
CA SER A 164 15.72 -0.30 14.33
C SER A 164 14.53 0.44 13.72
N PHE A 165 13.75 1.18 14.52
CA PHE A 165 12.55 1.89 14.06
C PHE A 165 12.75 3.40 13.93
N LYS A 166 13.67 3.99 14.70
CA LYS A 166 13.90 5.44 14.76
C LYS A 166 14.41 6.00 13.45
N LYS A 167 13.63 6.88 12.79
CA LYS A 167 13.99 7.69 11.62
C LYS A 167 15.50 7.87 11.43
N ASP A 168 16.00 7.51 10.25
CA ASP A 168 17.37 7.81 9.86
C ASP A 168 17.57 9.33 9.96
N LYS A 169 18.50 9.75 10.82
CA LYS A 169 18.75 11.17 11.07
C LYS A 169 19.25 11.89 9.82
N THR A 170 19.67 11.14 8.80
CA THR A 170 20.12 11.65 7.50
C THR A 170 18.99 11.77 6.47
N SER A 171 17.84 11.09 6.67
CA SER A 171 16.71 11.18 5.75
C SER A 171 15.75 12.30 6.19
N THR A 172 15.65 13.35 5.37
CA THR A 172 14.66 14.43 5.58
C THR A 172 13.22 13.89 5.56
N ASN A 173 12.98 12.77 4.85
CA ASN A 173 11.72 12.06 4.82
C ASN A 173 11.52 11.18 6.07
N SER A 174 10.38 11.36 6.75
CA SER A 174 9.91 10.55 7.88
C SER A 174 9.31 9.22 7.44
N THR A 175 10.09 8.47 6.67
CA THR A 175 9.74 7.14 6.18
C THR A 175 10.10 6.10 7.23
N ILE A 176 9.37 4.97 7.28
CA ILE A 176 9.70 3.83 8.15
C ILE A 176 11.17 3.43 7.92
N ASN A 177 11.94 3.35 9.00
CA ASN A 177 13.30 2.83 8.93
C ASN A 177 13.29 1.38 8.42
N ASN A 178 14.10 1.12 7.41
CA ASN A 178 14.12 -0.16 6.71
C ASN A 178 12.72 -0.55 6.18
N LYS A 179 12.11 0.34 5.39
CA LYS A 179 10.77 0.14 4.77
C LYS A 179 10.65 -1.20 4.04
N VAL A 180 11.71 -1.67 3.39
CA VAL A 180 11.72 -2.97 2.70
C VAL A 180 11.50 -4.11 3.70
N GLU A 181 12.35 -4.22 4.73
CA GLU A 181 12.20 -5.24 5.79
C GLU A 181 10.85 -5.14 6.51
N PHE A 182 10.37 -3.92 6.78
CA PHE A 182 9.04 -3.72 7.36
C PHE A 182 7.94 -4.32 6.50
N CYS A 183 7.97 -4.04 5.19
CA CYS A 183 7.00 -4.56 4.24
C CYS A 183 7.11 -6.09 4.11
N GLU A 184 8.33 -6.64 4.06
CA GLU A 184 8.55 -8.09 4.03
C GLU A 184 7.89 -8.77 5.24
N TYR A 185 8.16 -8.31 6.46
CA TYR A 185 7.52 -8.84 7.66
C TYR A 185 6.00 -8.61 7.66
N ALA A 186 5.52 -7.44 7.22
CA ALA A 186 4.08 -7.20 7.13
C ALA A 186 3.38 -8.17 6.20
N THR A 187 3.97 -8.52 5.06
CA THR A 187 3.36 -9.47 4.11
C THR A 187 3.16 -10.86 4.71
N MET A 188 4.03 -11.29 5.63
CA MET A 188 3.90 -12.57 6.33
C MET A 188 2.68 -12.62 7.27
N HIS A 189 2.20 -11.46 7.73
CA HIS A 189 1.10 -11.36 8.69
C HIS A 189 -0.25 -11.05 8.04
N ILE A 190 -0.27 -10.61 6.78
CA ILE A 190 -1.52 -10.32 6.06
C ILE A 190 -2.28 -11.61 5.79
N ASN A 191 -3.51 -11.69 6.27
CA ASN A 191 -4.40 -12.82 6.07
C ASN A 191 -5.87 -12.36 5.98
N GLU A 192 -6.77 -13.32 5.74
CA GLU A 192 -8.20 -13.09 5.48
C GLU A 192 -8.91 -12.33 6.61
N SER A 193 -8.47 -12.50 7.86
CA SER A 193 -9.12 -11.90 9.02
C SER A 193 -8.73 -10.43 9.22
N ASN A 194 -7.51 -10.06 8.85
CA ASN A 194 -6.91 -8.77 9.24
C ASN A 194 -6.76 -7.77 8.08
N LEU A 195 -7.48 -7.96 6.97
CA LEU A 195 -7.64 -6.92 5.96
C LEU A 195 -8.40 -5.71 6.53
N SER A 196 -7.82 -4.52 6.38
CA SER A 196 -8.46 -3.26 6.79
C SER A 196 -9.58 -2.85 5.84
N THR A 197 -10.48 -1.97 6.29
CA THR A 197 -11.58 -1.45 5.47
C THR A 197 -11.06 -0.75 4.22
N GLU A 198 -9.99 0.05 4.34
CA GLU A 198 -9.39 0.73 3.18
C GLU A 198 -8.70 -0.26 2.23
N SER A 199 -8.02 -1.30 2.75
CA SER A 199 -7.46 -2.37 1.90
C SER A 199 -8.53 -3.05 1.06
N ILE A 200 -9.69 -3.37 1.69
CA ILE A 200 -10.81 -4.00 0.99
C ILE A 200 -11.31 -3.09 -0.12
N ARG A 201 -11.51 -1.79 0.12
CA ARG A 201 -11.96 -0.85 -0.91
C ARG A 201 -11.01 -0.79 -2.11
N VAL A 202 -9.70 -0.78 -1.86
CA VAL A 202 -8.69 -0.80 -2.93
C VAL A 202 -8.77 -2.10 -3.73
N ILE A 203 -8.84 -3.25 -3.05
CA ILE A 203 -8.95 -4.56 -3.70
C ILE A 203 -10.23 -4.65 -4.54
N GLU A 204 -11.37 -4.20 -4.00
CA GLU A 204 -12.64 -4.18 -4.73
C GLU A 204 -12.58 -3.30 -5.99
N SER A 205 -11.91 -2.13 -5.90
CA SER A 205 -11.72 -1.25 -7.06
C SER A 205 -10.85 -1.90 -8.15
N ILE A 206 -9.81 -2.64 -7.74
CA ILE A 206 -8.97 -3.42 -8.67
C ILE A 206 -9.79 -4.54 -9.31
N LEU A 207 -10.59 -5.28 -8.54
CA LEU A 207 -11.43 -6.36 -9.05
C LEU A 207 -12.48 -5.83 -10.05
N ASP A 208 -13.13 -4.71 -9.73
CA ASP A 208 -14.08 -4.07 -10.65
C ASP A 208 -13.40 -3.65 -11.96
N PHE A 209 -12.16 -3.15 -11.90
CA PHE A 209 -11.36 -2.86 -13.09
C PHE A 209 -11.04 -4.13 -13.90
N ILE A 210 -10.63 -5.23 -13.23
CA ILE A 210 -10.31 -6.50 -13.90
C ILE A 210 -11.55 -7.06 -14.62
N ILE A 211 -12.69 -7.15 -13.94
CA ILE A 211 -13.95 -7.68 -14.50
C ILE A 211 -14.39 -6.86 -15.71
N LYS A 212 -14.37 -5.52 -15.58
CA LYS A 212 -14.77 -4.61 -16.65
C LYS A 212 -13.97 -4.81 -17.94
N ASN A 213 -12.68 -5.12 -17.82
CA ASN A 213 -11.79 -5.28 -18.97
C ASN A 213 -11.62 -6.74 -19.40
N ASN A 214 -12.25 -7.69 -18.71
CA ASN A 214 -12.22 -9.11 -19.04
C ASN A 214 -13.65 -9.69 -18.91
N PRO A 215 -14.57 -9.36 -19.84
CA PRO A 215 -16.00 -9.68 -19.71
C PRO A 215 -16.32 -11.19 -19.78
N ASN A 216 -15.35 -12.02 -20.17
CA ASN A 216 -15.54 -13.46 -20.35
C ASN A 216 -15.04 -14.31 -19.16
N ILE A 217 -14.74 -13.70 -18.01
CA ILE A 217 -14.33 -14.38 -16.76
C ILE A 217 -15.55 -14.90 -15.98
#